data_AF-A0AAW3WLF9-F1
#
_entry.id   AF-A0AAW3WLF9-F1
#
_cell.length_a   1.000
_cell.length_b   1.000
_cell.length_c   1.000
_cell.angle_alpha   90.00
_cell.angle_beta   90.00
_cell.angle_gamma   90.00
#
_symmetry.space_group_name_H-M   'P 1'
#
loop_
_entity.id
_entity.type
_entity.pdbx_description
1 polymer ?
#
loop_
_entity_poly.entity_id
_entity_poly.type
_entity_poly.pdbx_seq_one_letter_code
_entity_poly.pdbx_strand_id
1 'polypeptide(L)'
;MRNKNDNQLMAPLWLMYPNISNGSIGWRMGYGEGYAMDFYLWFDNLKEDEKKNYMEMFPKPKRWEIDDSIYQHNDYWTYTWQKDGKPEYDLNNLISDYKSGKNLEYIYFWGHHPKKDGGITKSCFSQWWKSSFDVGHAKYLFMEQYMMAEKARLFGDKEIEGKIMSCNNPNEIKGLGRKVRGFDENIWNNIKYS
;
A
#
# COMPACT_ATOMS: atom_id res chain seq x y z
N MET A 1 25.87 6.02 26.54
CA MET A 1 25.62 4.77 27.26
C MET A 1 24.16 4.37 27.13
N ARG A 2 23.86 3.41 26.26
CA ARG A 2 22.72 2.50 26.40
C ARG A 2 23.24 1.11 26.03
N ASN A 3 23.47 0.29 27.04
CA ASN A 3 23.48 -1.16 26.86
C ASN A 3 22.11 -1.55 26.31
N LYS A 4 22.00 -1.76 25.01
CA LYS A 4 20.91 -2.57 24.47
C LYS A 4 21.48 -3.99 24.41
N ASN A 5 20.82 -4.91 25.11
CA ASN A 5 21.16 -6.32 25.13
C ASN A 5 21.47 -6.80 23.71
N ASP A 6 22.62 -7.46 23.53
CA ASP A 6 23.05 -8.11 22.27
C ASP A 6 22.06 -9.19 21.75
N ASN A 7 20.95 -9.40 22.46
CA ASN A 7 19.89 -10.38 22.15
C ASN A 7 18.52 -9.76 21.83
N GLN A 8 18.42 -8.44 21.67
CA GLN A 8 17.14 -7.80 21.37
C GLN A 8 16.89 -7.77 19.85
N LEU A 9 15.96 -8.61 19.40
CA LEU A 9 15.42 -8.59 18.04
C LEU A 9 14.97 -7.16 17.67
N MET A 10 15.57 -6.59 16.63
CA MET A 10 15.13 -5.29 16.11
C MET A 10 13.96 -5.51 15.15
N ALA A 11 13.01 -4.57 15.11
CA ALA A 11 11.96 -4.58 14.11
C ALA A 11 12.54 -4.17 12.75
N PRO A 12 12.03 -4.71 11.64
CA PRO A 12 12.48 -4.29 10.33
C PRO A 12 12.03 -2.84 10.08
N LEU A 13 12.76 -2.16 9.20
CA LEU A 13 12.56 -0.74 8.91
C LEU A 13 11.11 -0.40 8.53
N TRP A 14 10.45 -1.26 7.75
CA TRP A 14 9.06 -1.05 7.32
C TRP A 14 8.01 -1.26 8.43
N LEU A 15 8.35 -1.97 9.51
CA LEU A 15 7.47 -2.07 10.68
C LEU A 15 7.71 -0.93 11.66
N MET A 16 8.97 -0.51 11.83
CA MET A 16 9.33 0.56 12.76
C MET A 16 8.88 1.94 12.25
N TYR A 17 9.12 2.24 10.97
CA TYR A 17 8.73 3.50 10.34
C TYR A 17 8.00 3.22 9.02
N PRO A 18 6.73 2.77 9.10
CA PRO A 18 5.95 2.39 7.93
C PRO A 18 5.70 3.54 6.93
N ASN A 19 5.86 4.79 7.38
CA ASN A 19 5.69 5.99 6.60
C ASN A 19 6.96 6.45 5.86
N ILE A 20 8.14 5.90 6.16
CA ILE A 20 9.36 6.16 5.38
C ILE A 20 9.49 5.08 4.31
N SER A 21 9.27 5.43 3.06
CA SER A 21 9.40 4.48 1.94
C SER A 21 10.83 3.96 1.78
N ASN A 22 10.99 2.78 1.19
CA ASN A 22 12.31 2.27 0.81
C ASN A 22 13.03 3.30 -0.09
N GLY A 23 14.34 3.48 0.13
CA GLY A 23 15.17 4.46 -0.61
C GLY A 23 14.94 5.94 -0.29
N SER A 24 13.94 6.29 0.52
CA SER A 24 13.65 7.67 0.93
C SER A 24 14.86 8.35 1.56
N ILE A 25 15.00 9.67 1.32
CA ILE A 25 16.01 10.49 2.00
C ILE A 25 15.80 10.51 3.52
N GLY A 26 14.59 10.19 4.00
CA GLY A 26 14.29 10.08 5.43
C GLY A 26 15.11 9.02 6.17
N TRP A 27 15.68 8.04 5.45
CA TRP A 27 16.61 7.04 6.01
C TRP A 27 18.05 7.52 6.08
N ARG A 28 18.41 8.60 5.37
CA ARG A 28 19.78 9.11 5.24
C ARG A 28 19.98 10.48 5.87
N MET A 29 18.92 11.26 6.02
CA MET A 29 18.93 12.65 6.49
C MET A 29 17.65 12.98 7.29
N GLY A 30 16.99 11.98 7.86
CA GLY A 30 15.68 12.13 8.50
C GLY A 30 15.59 11.41 9.84
N TYR A 31 14.41 11.45 10.45
CA TYR A 31 14.19 10.86 11.78
C TYR A 31 14.31 9.33 11.81
N GLY A 32 14.36 8.66 10.66
CA GLY A 32 14.59 7.22 10.55
C GLY A 32 16.08 6.83 10.50
N GLU A 33 16.99 7.77 10.28
CA GLU A 33 18.41 7.52 10.04
C GLU A 33 19.08 6.75 11.18
N GLY A 34 18.95 7.26 12.42
CA GLY A 34 19.58 6.62 13.58
C GLY A 34 19.12 5.18 13.80
N TYR A 35 17.82 4.90 13.59
CA TYR A 35 17.31 3.54 13.69
C TYR A 35 17.79 2.66 12.55
N ALA A 36 17.85 3.18 11.32
CA ALA A 36 18.36 2.43 10.18
C ALA A 36 19.84 2.05 10.39
N MET A 37 20.65 2.97 10.90
CA MET A 37 22.04 2.67 11.27
C MET A 37 22.12 1.56 12.32
N ASP A 38 21.39 1.68 13.43
CA ASP A 38 21.34 0.65 14.46
C ASP A 38 20.87 -0.70 13.89
N PHE A 39 19.83 -0.69 13.04
CA PHE A 39 19.26 -1.88 12.43
C PHE A 39 20.25 -2.57 11.49
N TYR A 40 20.93 -1.85 10.61
CA TYR A 40 21.90 -2.45 9.69
C TYR A 40 23.11 -3.00 10.45
N LEU A 41 23.63 -2.26 11.44
CA LEU A 41 24.71 -2.77 12.30
C LEU A 41 24.32 -4.06 13.02
N TRP A 42 23.10 -4.12 13.56
CA TRP A 42 22.59 -5.32 14.20
C TRP A 42 22.39 -6.47 13.19
N PHE A 43 21.72 -6.20 12.07
CA PHE A 43 21.36 -7.20 11.07
C PHE A 43 22.60 -7.79 10.39
N ASP A 44 23.62 -6.99 10.10
CA ASP A 44 24.87 -7.44 9.48
C ASP A 44 25.69 -8.35 10.41
N ASN A 45 25.55 -8.18 11.72
CA ASN A 45 26.18 -9.02 12.74
C ASN A 45 25.49 -10.38 12.96
N LEU A 46 24.27 -10.58 12.43
CA LEU A 46 23.60 -11.88 12.48
C LEU A 46 24.29 -12.90 11.58
N LYS A 47 24.20 -14.18 11.93
CA LYS A 47 24.62 -15.26 11.03
C LYS A 47 23.66 -15.38 9.83
N GLU A 48 24.12 -16.01 8.75
CA GLU A 48 23.31 -16.13 7.53
C GLU A 48 22.00 -16.92 7.72
N ASP A 49 22.00 -17.94 8.58
CA ASP A 49 20.81 -18.68 8.97
C ASP A 49 19.82 -17.82 9.79
N GLU A 50 20.35 -17.00 10.70
CA GLU A 50 19.56 -16.05 11.49
C GLU A 50 18.96 -14.94 10.62
N LYS A 51 19.73 -14.40 9.65
CA LYS A 51 19.25 -13.43 8.65
C LYS A 51 18.11 -14.00 7.83
N LYS A 52 18.25 -15.26 7.37
CA LYS A 52 17.22 -15.93 6.58
C LYS A 52 15.95 -16.13 7.39
N ASN A 53 16.06 -16.69 8.59
CA ASN A 53 14.91 -16.87 9.48
C ASN A 53 14.24 -15.52 9.81
N TYR A 54 15.03 -14.48 10.04
CA TYR A 54 14.50 -13.13 10.27
C TYR A 54 13.68 -12.59 9.09
N MET A 55 14.20 -12.75 7.86
CA MET A 55 13.49 -12.31 6.64
C MET A 55 12.26 -13.17 6.33
N GLU A 56 12.23 -14.43 6.76
CA GLU A 56 11.04 -15.29 6.69
C GLU A 56 9.98 -14.89 7.72
N MET A 57 10.41 -14.54 8.95
CA MET A 57 9.52 -14.05 10.01
C MET A 57 8.92 -12.68 9.67
N PHE A 58 9.71 -11.83 9.02
CA PHE A 58 9.31 -10.51 8.59
C PHE A 58 9.53 -10.39 7.08
N PRO A 59 8.61 -10.89 6.25
CA PRO A 59 8.71 -10.69 4.81
C PRO A 59 8.63 -9.20 4.49
N LYS A 60 9.46 -8.76 3.54
CA LYS A 60 9.40 -7.39 3.03
C LYS A 60 8.02 -7.16 2.40
N PRO A 61 7.34 -6.05 2.69
CA PRO A 61 6.12 -5.71 1.97
C PRO A 61 6.46 -5.45 0.51
N LYS A 62 5.51 -5.69 -0.40
CA LYS A 62 5.73 -5.58 -1.86
C LYS A 62 6.34 -4.23 -2.28
N ARG A 63 5.90 -3.14 -1.65
CA ARG A 63 6.40 -1.77 -1.88
C ARG A 63 7.87 -1.54 -1.45
N TRP A 64 8.46 -2.48 -0.72
CA TRP A 64 9.85 -2.47 -0.30
C TRP A 64 10.74 -3.36 -1.18
N GLU A 65 10.16 -4.17 -2.07
CA GLU A 65 10.91 -4.90 -3.08
C GLU A 65 11.41 -3.92 -4.16
N ILE A 66 12.70 -4.00 -4.49
CA ILE A 66 13.30 -3.26 -5.60
C ILE A 66 13.19 -4.18 -6.82
N ASP A 67 11.99 -4.27 -7.38
CA ASP A 67 11.73 -5.07 -8.57
C ASP A 67 11.39 -4.16 -9.76
N ASP A 68 11.54 -4.68 -10.98
CA ASP A 68 11.24 -4.10 -12.31
C ASP A 68 9.76 -3.71 -12.51
N SER A 69 9.03 -3.59 -11.41
CA SER A 69 7.61 -3.29 -11.30
C SER A 69 7.38 -1.78 -11.20
N ILE A 70 8.01 -0.97 -12.06
CA ILE A 70 7.75 0.47 -12.13
C ILE A 70 6.90 0.74 -13.36
N TYR A 71 5.73 1.33 -13.15
CA TYR A 71 4.95 1.93 -14.22
C TYR A 71 5.26 3.42 -14.31
N GLN A 72 5.46 3.91 -15.53
CA GLN A 72 5.65 5.33 -15.80
C GLN A 72 4.73 5.77 -16.94
N HIS A 73 4.08 6.93 -16.75
CA HIS A 73 3.27 7.58 -17.76
C HIS A 73 3.40 9.10 -17.61
N ASN A 74 4.02 9.77 -18.59
CA ASN A 74 4.43 11.17 -18.47
C ASN A 74 5.26 11.39 -17.19
N ASP A 75 4.86 12.35 -16.35
CA ASP A 75 5.49 12.65 -15.06
C ASP A 75 4.98 11.77 -13.91
N TYR A 76 4.01 10.88 -14.16
CA TYR A 76 3.48 9.96 -13.17
C TYR A 76 4.30 8.67 -13.17
N TRP A 77 4.62 8.19 -11.97
CA TRP A 77 5.18 6.86 -11.79
C TRP A 77 4.62 6.22 -10.52
N THR A 78 4.51 4.89 -10.53
CA THR A 78 4.14 4.11 -9.36
C THR A 78 4.76 2.72 -9.42
N TYR A 79 4.78 2.03 -8.29
CA TYR A 79 5.14 0.62 -8.23
C TYR A 79 3.92 -0.22 -8.56
N THR A 80 4.06 -1.22 -9.43
CA THR A 80 3.00 -2.17 -9.75
C THR A 80 3.00 -3.34 -8.78
N TRP A 81 1.81 -3.79 -8.36
CA TRP A 81 1.71 -4.94 -7.44
C TRP A 81 2.21 -6.24 -8.08
N GLN A 82 1.90 -6.44 -9.37
CA GLN A 82 2.44 -7.52 -10.20
C GLN A 82 3.09 -6.92 -11.44
N LYS A 83 3.91 -7.72 -12.11
CA LYS A 83 4.46 -7.38 -13.43
C LYS A 83 3.34 -6.96 -14.39
N ASP A 84 3.58 -5.89 -15.15
CA ASP A 84 2.63 -5.28 -16.08
C ASP A 84 1.33 -4.76 -15.43
N GLY A 85 1.31 -4.58 -14.10
CA GLY A 85 0.14 -4.05 -13.36
C GLY A 85 -1.10 -4.95 -13.37
N LYS A 86 -0.91 -6.24 -13.65
CA LYS A 86 -1.99 -7.24 -13.63
C LYS A 86 -2.46 -7.50 -12.20
N PRO A 87 -3.75 -7.80 -11.98
CA PRO A 87 -4.19 -8.23 -10.66
C PRO A 87 -3.65 -9.64 -10.37
N GLU A 88 -3.33 -9.90 -9.11
CA GLU A 88 -2.94 -11.24 -8.64
C GLU A 88 -4.10 -12.25 -8.75
N TYR A 89 -5.33 -11.74 -8.60
CA TYR A 89 -6.55 -12.53 -8.65
C TYR A 89 -7.45 -12.05 -9.78
N ASP A 90 -7.93 -12.98 -10.62
CA ASP A 90 -8.84 -12.71 -11.72
C ASP A 90 -10.17 -13.46 -11.54
N LEU A 91 -11.27 -12.84 -11.99
CA LEU A 91 -12.60 -13.41 -11.86
C LEU A 91 -12.76 -14.71 -12.65
N ASN A 92 -12.14 -14.83 -13.84
CA ASN A 92 -12.27 -16.04 -14.65
C ASN A 92 -11.53 -17.21 -14.01
N ASN A 93 -10.37 -16.94 -13.41
CA ASN A 93 -9.63 -17.94 -12.63
C ASN A 93 -10.45 -18.44 -11.45
N LEU A 94 -11.09 -17.52 -10.70
CA LEU A 94 -11.97 -17.89 -9.59
C LEU A 94 -13.17 -18.74 -10.03
N ILE A 95 -13.80 -18.38 -11.16
CA ILE A 95 -14.90 -19.15 -11.76
C ILE A 95 -14.42 -20.55 -12.18
N SER A 96 -13.23 -20.66 -12.79
CA SER A 96 -12.65 -21.94 -13.19
C SER A 96 -12.34 -22.82 -11.98
N ASP A 97 -11.76 -22.24 -10.93
CA ASP A 97 -11.44 -22.92 -9.68
C ASP A 97 -12.70 -23.47 -9.01
N TYR A 98 -13.76 -22.66 -8.92
CA TYR A 98 -15.06 -23.11 -8.44
C TYR A 98 -15.63 -24.26 -9.29
N LYS A 99 -15.60 -24.15 -10.62
CA LYS A 99 -16.08 -25.20 -11.54
C LYS A 99 -15.28 -26.51 -11.44
N SER A 100 -13.99 -26.42 -11.11
CA SER A 100 -13.11 -27.57 -10.92
C SER A 100 -13.33 -28.31 -9.59
N GLY A 101 -14.21 -27.78 -8.71
CA GLY A 101 -14.50 -28.38 -7.41
C GLY A 101 -13.45 -28.10 -6.33
N LYS A 102 -12.57 -27.11 -6.53
CA LYS A 102 -11.69 -26.64 -5.45
C LYS A 102 -12.53 -26.15 -4.27
N ASN A 103 -12.09 -26.50 -3.06
CA ASN A 103 -12.69 -25.98 -1.84
C ASN A 103 -12.27 -24.51 -1.65
N LEU A 104 -13.23 -23.60 -1.79
CA LEU A 104 -13.02 -22.15 -1.69
C LEU A 104 -13.74 -21.63 -0.45
N GLU A 105 -13.00 -20.92 0.40
CA GLU A 105 -13.56 -20.24 1.56
C GLU A 105 -14.02 -18.83 1.17
N TYR A 106 -15.28 -18.49 1.50
CA TYR A 106 -15.86 -17.20 1.16
C TYR A 106 -16.15 -16.36 2.41
N ILE A 107 -15.72 -15.11 2.36
CA ILE A 107 -16.09 -14.09 3.34
C ILE A 107 -16.99 -13.07 2.64
N TYR A 108 -18.29 -13.16 2.90
CA TYR A 108 -19.25 -12.15 2.45
C TYR A 108 -19.19 -10.92 3.35
N PHE A 109 -19.15 -9.74 2.73
CA PHE A 109 -19.18 -8.46 3.42
C PHE A 109 -20.05 -7.46 2.66
N TRP A 110 -20.65 -6.52 3.40
CA TRP A 110 -21.46 -5.44 2.85
C TRP A 110 -21.38 -4.21 3.74
N GLY A 111 -21.41 -3.01 3.14
CA GLY A 111 -21.27 -1.75 3.86
C GLY A 111 -19.82 -1.40 4.23
N HIS A 112 -19.64 -0.32 5.00
CA HIS A 112 -18.33 0.22 5.37
C HIS A 112 -18.33 0.95 6.72
N HIS A 113 -19.43 0.88 7.48
CA HIS A 113 -19.56 1.59 8.74
C HIS A 113 -19.05 0.73 9.90
N PRO A 114 -18.23 1.28 10.81
CA PRO A 114 -17.89 0.60 12.04
C PRO A 114 -19.12 0.37 12.91
N LYS A 115 -19.08 -0.66 13.75
CA LYS A 115 -20.06 -0.80 14.81
C LYS A 115 -19.95 0.36 15.79
N LYS A 116 -21.05 0.66 16.48
CA LYS A 116 -21.10 1.72 17.51
C LYS A 116 -20.11 1.50 18.65
N ASP A 117 -19.77 0.25 18.92
CA ASP A 117 -18.80 -0.18 19.95
C ASP A 117 -17.33 -0.04 19.50
N GLY A 118 -17.07 0.42 18.28
CA GLY A 118 -15.72 0.53 17.71
C GLY A 118 -15.13 -0.81 17.24
N GLY A 119 -15.90 -1.91 17.31
CA GLY A 119 -15.46 -3.23 16.89
C GLY A 119 -15.23 -3.31 15.39
N ILE A 120 -14.15 -4.00 15.00
CA ILE A 120 -13.87 -4.35 13.60
C ILE A 120 -14.87 -5.43 13.17
N THR A 121 -15.47 -5.23 11.99
CA THR A 121 -16.34 -6.23 11.36
C THR A 121 -15.88 -6.51 9.94
N LYS A 122 -16.47 -7.51 9.28
CA LYS A 122 -16.20 -7.83 7.87
C LYS A 122 -16.36 -6.64 6.91
N SER A 123 -17.11 -5.60 7.27
CA SER A 123 -17.17 -4.37 6.46
C SER A 123 -15.85 -3.62 6.34
N CYS A 124 -14.82 -3.97 7.13
CA CYS A 124 -13.48 -3.42 6.99
C CYS A 124 -12.81 -3.78 5.66
N PHE A 125 -13.29 -4.83 4.96
CA PHE A 125 -12.85 -5.16 3.61
C PHE A 125 -13.36 -4.19 2.53
N SER A 126 -14.24 -3.25 2.88
CA SER A 126 -14.69 -2.22 1.96
C SER A 126 -13.65 -1.12 1.76
N GLN A 127 -13.42 -0.69 0.52
CA GLN A 127 -12.53 0.44 0.20
C GLN A 127 -12.99 1.77 0.81
N TRP A 128 -14.26 1.86 1.20
CA TRP A 128 -14.85 3.02 1.89
C TRP A 128 -14.77 2.93 3.41
N TRP A 129 -14.21 1.85 3.96
CA TRP A 129 -13.98 1.74 5.40
C TRP A 129 -13.06 2.87 5.85
N LYS A 130 -13.48 3.61 6.89
CA LYS A 130 -12.72 4.75 7.41
C LYS A 130 -11.52 4.25 8.22
N SER A 131 -10.37 4.17 7.56
CA SER A 131 -9.08 3.88 8.17
C SER A 131 -8.05 4.78 7.52
N SER A 132 -7.55 5.77 8.27
CA SER A 132 -6.59 6.70 7.72
C SER A 132 -5.21 6.08 7.61
N PHE A 133 -4.54 6.31 6.50
CA PHE A 133 -3.18 5.84 6.25
C PHE A 133 -2.38 6.89 5.48
N ASP A 134 -1.06 6.78 5.56
CA ASP A 134 -0.13 7.69 4.91
C ASP A 134 0.57 6.97 3.75
N VAL A 135 0.70 7.66 2.62
CA VAL A 135 1.52 7.23 1.48
C VAL A 135 2.49 8.36 1.17
N GLY A 136 3.76 8.14 1.51
CA GLY A 136 4.76 9.21 1.48
C GLY A 136 4.36 10.33 2.46
N HIS A 137 4.11 11.52 1.92
CA HIS A 137 3.68 12.69 2.70
C HIS A 137 2.16 12.94 2.66
N ALA A 138 1.43 12.16 1.86
CA ALA A 138 -0.01 12.34 1.68
C ALA A 138 -0.80 11.44 2.62
N LYS A 139 -1.76 12.02 3.34
CA LYS A 139 -2.68 11.32 4.22
C LYS A 139 -4.03 11.09 3.52
N TYR A 140 -4.55 9.88 3.62
CA TYR A 140 -5.86 9.49 3.09
C TYR A 140 -6.76 9.02 4.22
N LEU A 141 -8.08 9.16 4.06
CA LEU A 141 -9.09 8.67 5.00
C LEU A 141 -9.67 7.32 4.63
N PHE A 142 -9.64 6.99 3.34
CA PHE A 142 -10.23 5.79 2.75
C PHE A 142 -9.36 5.31 1.59
N MET A 143 -9.43 4.02 1.27
CA MET A 143 -8.73 3.48 0.10
C MET A 143 -9.25 4.11 -1.19
N GLU A 144 -10.56 4.34 -1.32
CA GLU A 144 -11.07 4.97 -2.56
C GLU A 144 -10.59 6.42 -2.74
N GLN A 145 -10.37 7.17 -1.65
CA GLN A 145 -9.82 8.52 -1.76
C GLN A 145 -8.43 8.47 -2.41
N TYR A 146 -7.59 7.53 -1.98
CA TYR A 146 -6.31 7.25 -2.61
C TYR A 146 -6.48 6.88 -4.08
N MET A 147 -7.34 5.91 -4.40
CA MET A 147 -7.59 5.46 -5.78
C MET A 147 -8.00 6.62 -6.71
N MET A 148 -8.89 7.50 -6.26
CA MET A 148 -9.33 8.64 -7.07
C MET A 148 -8.25 9.73 -7.19
N ALA A 149 -7.46 9.96 -6.13
CA ALA A 149 -6.35 10.91 -6.17
C ALA A 149 -5.23 10.42 -7.10
N GLU A 150 -4.85 9.14 -7.02
CA GLU A 150 -3.87 8.52 -7.93
C GLU A 150 -4.36 8.54 -9.38
N LYS A 151 -5.64 8.27 -9.61
CA LYS A 151 -6.26 8.44 -10.93
C LYS A 151 -6.09 9.87 -11.44
N ALA A 152 -6.39 10.88 -10.62
CA ALA A 152 -6.22 12.28 -11.03
C ALA A 152 -4.74 12.63 -11.30
N ARG A 153 -3.80 12.09 -10.50
CA ARG A 153 -2.35 12.25 -10.71
C ARG A 153 -1.88 11.64 -12.02
N LEU A 154 -2.32 10.42 -12.33
CA LEU A 154 -1.97 9.71 -13.56
C LEU A 154 -2.31 10.54 -14.80
N PHE A 155 -3.47 11.19 -14.80
CA PHE A 155 -3.93 12.02 -15.92
C PHE A 155 -3.54 13.50 -15.78
N GLY A 156 -2.71 13.86 -14.81
CA GLY A 156 -2.21 15.22 -14.60
C GLY A 156 -3.26 16.25 -14.14
N ASP A 157 -4.44 15.81 -13.69
CA ASP A 157 -5.54 16.70 -13.29
C ASP A 157 -5.37 17.19 -11.84
N LYS A 158 -4.44 18.13 -11.65
CA LYS A 158 -4.09 18.71 -10.34
C LYS A 158 -5.26 19.40 -9.63
N GLU A 159 -6.21 19.93 -10.39
CA GLU A 159 -7.39 20.56 -9.82
C GLU A 159 -8.32 19.53 -9.18
N ILE A 160 -8.62 18.43 -9.89
CA ILE A 160 -9.44 17.35 -9.35
C ILE A 160 -8.70 16.62 -8.21
N GLU A 161 -7.39 16.40 -8.33
CA GLU A 161 -6.55 15.87 -7.25
C GLU A 161 -6.72 16.71 -5.97
N GLY A 162 -6.54 18.03 -6.05
CA GLY A 162 -6.67 18.92 -4.90
C GLY A 162 -8.05 18.89 -4.25
N LYS A 163 -9.12 18.81 -5.06
CA LYS A 163 -10.50 18.66 -4.56
C LYS A 163 -10.71 17.32 -3.86
N ILE A 164 -10.19 16.22 -4.40
CA ILE A 164 -10.29 14.89 -3.78
C ILE A 164 -9.54 14.84 -2.45
N MET A 165 -8.32 15.39 -2.41
CA MET A 165 -7.50 15.43 -1.18
C MET A 165 -8.12 16.31 -0.08
N SER A 166 -8.90 17.32 -0.46
CA SER A 166 -9.58 18.22 0.49
C SER A 166 -10.98 17.73 0.92
N CYS A 167 -11.50 16.68 0.27
CA CYS A 167 -12.84 16.18 0.51
C CYS A 167 -12.84 14.98 1.46
N ASN A 168 -13.79 14.95 2.38
CA ASN A 168 -13.98 13.86 3.34
C ASN A 168 -15.27 13.06 3.09
N ASN A 169 -16.06 13.43 2.08
CA ASN A 169 -17.35 12.82 1.77
C ASN A 169 -17.18 11.75 0.66
N PRO A 170 -17.46 10.46 0.94
CA PRO A 170 -17.34 9.39 -0.05
C PRO A 170 -18.06 9.63 -1.39
N ASN A 171 -19.28 10.13 -1.34
CA ASN A 171 -20.08 10.35 -2.55
C ASN A 171 -19.50 11.46 -3.42
N GLU A 172 -18.99 12.52 -2.80
CA GLU A 172 -18.35 13.63 -3.49
C GLU A 172 -17.01 13.19 -4.09
N ILE A 173 -16.17 12.47 -3.34
CA ILE A 173 -14.91 11.87 -3.84
C ILE A 173 -15.18 11.02 -5.08
N LYS A 174 -16.18 10.14 -5.02
CA LYS A 174 -16.58 9.31 -6.16
C LYS A 174 -17.13 10.13 -7.33
N GLY A 175 -17.78 11.25 -7.05
CA GLY A 175 -18.23 12.21 -8.07
C GLY A 175 -17.05 12.90 -8.76
N LEU A 176 -16.05 13.33 -7.99
CA LEU A 176 -14.83 13.96 -8.48
C LEU A 176 -13.98 13.00 -9.32
N GLY A 177 -13.84 11.74 -8.90
CA GLY A 177 -13.12 10.71 -9.66
C GLY A 177 -13.71 10.38 -11.04
N ARG A 178 -15.00 10.67 -11.25
CA ARG A 178 -15.67 10.61 -12.56
C ARG A 178 -15.45 11.85 -13.44
N LYS A 179 -14.98 12.95 -12.84
CA LYS A 179 -14.69 14.22 -13.52
C LYS A 179 -13.22 14.42 -13.86
N VAL A 180 -12.36 13.42 -13.58
CA VAL A 180 -10.93 13.46 -13.96
C VAL A 180 -10.81 13.68 -15.46
N ARG A 181 -10.15 14.76 -15.85
CA ARG A 181 -9.92 15.13 -17.25
C ARG A 181 -8.87 14.21 -17.87
N GLY A 182 -8.97 14.01 -19.19
CA GLY A 182 -8.01 13.19 -19.93
C GLY A 182 -8.05 11.71 -19.58
N PHE A 183 -9.11 11.24 -18.88
CA PHE A 183 -9.24 9.84 -18.51
C PHE A 183 -9.24 8.92 -19.74
N ASP A 184 -8.30 7.98 -19.74
CA ASP A 184 -8.22 6.89 -20.70
C ASP A 184 -8.30 5.56 -19.93
N GLU A 185 -9.26 4.72 -20.32
CA GLU A 185 -9.52 3.45 -19.65
C GLU A 185 -8.39 2.44 -19.84
N ASN A 186 -7.70 2.44 -20.99
CA ASN A 186 -6.58 1.52 -21.24
C ASN A 186 -5.37 1.89 -20.38
N ILE A 187 -5.05 3.18 -20.30
CA ILE A 187 -3.96 3.67 -19.42
C ILE A 187 -4.30 3.33 -17.96
N TRP A 188 -5.54 3.52 -17.53
CA TRP A 188 -5.96 3.19 -16.18
C TRP A 188 -5.92 1.68 -15.89
N ASN A 189 -6.34 0.84 -16.84
CA ASN A 189 -6.34 -0.61 -16.69
C ASN A 189 -4.95 -1.20 -16.48
N ASN A 190 -3.90 -0.54 -16.96
CA ASN A 190 -2.51 -0.95 -16.76
C ASN A 190 -2.04 -0.77 -15.32
N ILE A 191 -2.69 0.05 -14.49
CA ILE A 191 -2.21 0.34 -13.13
C ILE A 191 -3.25 0.34 -12.03
N LYS A 192 -4.55 0.23 -12.32
CA LYS A 192 -5.61 0.35 -11.31
C LYS A 192 -5.58 -0.70 -10.20
N TYR A 193 -4.76 -1.74 -10.35
CA TYR A 193 -4.53 -2.79 -9.35
C TYR A 193 -3.21 -2.63 -8.59
N SER A 194 -2.52 -1.49 -8.78
CA SER A 194 -1.23 -1.15 -8.18
C SER A 194 -1.36 -0.20 -7.00
#